data_AF-A0A418CZA8-F1
#
_entry.id   AF-A0A418CZA8-F1
#
_cell.length_a   1.000
_cell.length_b   1.000
_cell.length_c   1.000
_cell.angle_alpha   90.00
_cell.angle_beta   90.00
_cell.angle_gamma   90.00
#
_symmetry.space_group_name_H-M   'P 1'
#
loop_
_entity.id
_entity.type
_entity.pdbx_description
1 polymer ?
#
loop_
_entity_poly.entity_id
_entity_poly.type
_entity_poly.pdbx_seq_one_letter_code
_entity_poly.pdbx_strand_id
1 'polypeptide(L)'
;KWVLEADPHEALRVFTHRPRHLKPFVAADVVAHLKEHASDPAVVQKYLESFVDGGDGATSTATDAENPHHTRLALEYLDEVLKAVQSGLDPSKSHPGKEPSSAYDAGALMAKVKSTPALREELLVICGRGGFHEQALLALLASKNVLAAEAYCVKYGIPRKGGSNYNGALLKLVELLFKHKDGDMAEYAHLLMARHAKALNGTAVLNLIPASTPLVKVMDFLSQLLPHSAHEVREKTLARNLSNIYNLQVQCERVDKYSESVEIDTKTTCGVCRKRIDTNIFAVYPNGSVVHFACGPNVNMHVDPISGEIFG
;
A
#
# COMPACT_ATOMS: atom_id res chain seq x y z
N LYS A 1 38.08 -23.08 20.20
CA LYS A 1 37.69 -21.66 20.04
C LYS A 1 36.85 -21.58 18.80
N TRP A 2 35.56 -21.36 18.99
CA TRP A 2 34.62 -21.33 17.87
C TRP A 2 34.91 -20.10 17.00
N VAL A 3 34.63 -20.16 15.71
CA VAL A 3 35.00 -19.07 14.77
C VAL A 3 34.35 -17.74 15.17
N LEU A 4 33.17 -17.79 15.81
CA LEU A 4 32.49 -16.61 16.36
C LEU A 4 33.25 -15.92 17.52
N GLU A 5 34.13 -16.63 18.23
CA GLU A 5 34.96 -16.06 19.31
C GLU A 5 36.28 -15.46 18.79
N ALA A 6 36.69 -15.86 17.58
CA ALA A 6 37.98 -15.48 16.99
C ALA A 6 37.84 -14.35 15.96
N ASP A 7 36.85 -14.44 15.06
CA ASP A 7 36.48 -13.38 14.13
C ASP A 7 34.97 -13.42 13.85
N PRO A 8 34.19 -12.58 14.55
CA PRO A 8 32.74 -12.57 14.43
C PRO A 8 32.23 -12.16 13.04
N HIS A 9 32.99 -11.38 12.25
CA HIS A 9 32.53 -10.89 10.95
C HIS A 9 32.74 -11.89 9.82
N GLU A 10 33.89 -12.59 9.78
CA GLU A 10 34.08 -13.67 8.80
C GLU A 10 33.22 -14.89 9.12
N ALA A 11 32.93 -15.16 10.40
CA ALA A 11 32.01 -16.22 10.81
C ALA A 11 30.58 -16.02 10.26
N LEU A 12 30.13 -14.77 10.09
CA LEU A 12 28.82 -14.46 9.51
C LEU A 12 28.69 -14.87 8.04
N ARG A 13 29.80 -14.93 7.30
CA ARG A 13 29.80 -15.36 5.89
C ARG A 13 29.38 -16.81 5.74
N VAL A 14 29.64 -17.64 6.74
CA VAL A 14 29.21 -19.04 6.79
C VAL A 14 27.68 -19.17 6.82
N PHE A 15 27.00 -18.24 7.48
CA PHE A 15 25.55 -18.25 7.62
C PHE A 15 24.81 -17.50 6.51
N THR A 16 25.49 -16.58 5.80
CA THR A 16 24.91 -15.75 4.73
C THR A 16 25.20 -16.29 3.33
N HIS A 17 26.38 -16.84 3.07
CA HIS A 17 26.81 -17.30 1.74
C HIS A 17 26.79 -18.84 1.65
N ARG A 18 25.60 -19.43 1.83
CA ARG A 18 25.42 -20.89 1.71
C ARG A 18 25.14 -21.28 0.25
N PRO A 19 25.77 -22.32 -0.29
CA PRO A 19 25.52 -22.74 -1.66
C PRO A 19 24.12 -23.35 -1.82
N ARG A 20 23.47 -23.06 -2.96
CA ARG A 20 22.03 -23.31 -3.26
C ARG A 20 21.56 -24.77 -3.16
N HIS A 21 22.47 -25.74 -3.05
CA HIS A 21 22.16 -27.16 -2.96
C HIS A 21 21.90 -27.65 -1.52
N LEU A 22 22.13 -26.79 -0.51
CA LEU A 22 21.86 -27.12 0.89
C LEU A 22 20.56 -26.46 1.37
N LYS A 23 19.84 -27.15 2.26
CA LYS A 23 18.65 -26.57 2.90
C LYS A 23 19.02 -25.25 3.60
N PRO A 24 18.23 -24.18 3.44
CA PRO A 24 18.46 -22.93 4.16
C PRO A 24 18.35 -23.19 5.67
N PHE A 25 19.13 -22.46 6.46
CA PHE A 25 19.01 -22.53 7.91
C PHE A 25 17.70 -21.89 8.35
N VAL A 26 17.12 -22.41 9.43
CA VAL A 26 16.04 -21.71 10.14
C VAL A 26 16.68 -20.51 10.84
N ALA A 27 16.39 -19.31 10.34
CA ALA A 27 17.01 -18.08 10.85
C ALA A 27 16.73 -17.85 12.35
N ALA A 28 15.65 -18.41 12.91
CA ALA A 28 15.39 -18.36 14.35
C ALA A 28 16.44 -19.12 15.18
N ASP A 29 16.88 -20.28 14.69
CA ASP A 29 17.86 -21.15 15.34
C ASP A 29 19.27 -20.59 15.19
N VAL A 30 19.58 -20.00 14.03
CA VAL A 30 20.87 -19.32 13.81
C VAL A 30 21.00 -18.11 14.72
N VAL A 31 19.96 -17.29 14.86
CA VAL A 31 20.01 -16.15 15.79
C VAL A 31 20.11 -16.62 17.26
N ALA A 32 19.44 -17.72 17.64
CA ALA A 32 19.61 -18.28 18.98
C ALA A 32 21.06 -18.72 19.22
N HIS A 33 21.66 -19.41 18.25
CA HIS A 33 23.04 -19.87 18.28
C HIS A 33 24.05 -18.71 18.30
N LEU A 34 23.80 -17.65 17.52
CA LEU A 34 24.62 -16.43 17.54
C LEU A 34 24.51 -15.71 18.90
N LYS A 35 23.34 -15.69 19.54
CA LYS A 35 23.17 -15.11 20.88
C LYS A 35 23.89 -15.90 21.97
N GLU A 36 24.01 -17.22 21.81
CA GLU A 36 24.68 -18.09 22.78
C GLU A 36 26.21 -18.06 22.65
N HIS A 37 26.74 -17.90 21.43
CA HIS A 37 28.16 -18.07 21.16
C HIS A 37 28.91 -16.83 20.67
N ALA A 38 28.22 -15.73 20.32
CA ALA A 38 28.88 -14.48 19.95
C ALA A 38 28.96 -13.53 21.16
N SER A 39 30.16 -13.02 21.44
CA SER A 39 30.39 -12.02 22.49
C SER A 39 29.91 -10.61 22.10
N ASP A 40 29.75 -10.34 20.80
CA ASP A 40 29.38 -9.04 20.25
C ASP A 40 27.92 -9.04 19.74
N PRO A 41 27.02 -8.20 20.32
CA PRO A 41 25.64 -8.03 19.86
C PRO A 41 25.49 -7.58 18.40
N ALA A 42 26.48 -6.87 17.84
CA ALA A 42 26.44 -6.34 16.48
C ALA A 42 26.44 -7.44 15.39
N VAL A 43 26.87 -8.66 15.75
CA VAL A 43 26.93 -9.81 14.85
C VAL A 43 25.52 -10.24 14.41
N VAL A 44 24.56 -10.22 15.35
CA VAL A 44 23.19 -10.62 15.07
C VAL A 44 22.47 -9.57 14.19
N GLN A 45 22.75 -8.30 14.43
CA GLN A 45 22.23 -7.20 13.60
C GLN A 45 22.72 -7.31 12.16
N LYS A 46 24.04 -7.45 11.94
CA LYS A 46 24.61 -7.61 10.60
C LYS A 46 24.10 -8.87 9.89
N TYR A 47 23.86 -9.96 10.63
CA TYR A 47 23.22 -11.16 10.08
C TYR A 47 21.81 -10.85 9.58
N LEU A 48 20.98 -10.22 10.40
CA LEU A 48 19.59 -9.91 10.06
C LEU A 48 19.49 -8.83 8.96
N GLU A 49 20.34 -7.81 8.95
CA GLU A 49 20.47 -6.80 7.89
C GLU A 49 20.71 -7.45 6.52
N SER A 50 21.55 -8.49 6.45
CA SER A 50 21.84 -9.19 5.20
C SER A 50 20.62 -9.89 4.55
N PHE A 51 19.61 -10.26 5.35
CA PHE A 51 18.34 -10.80 4.82
C PHE A 51 17.40 -9.69 4.36
N VAL A 52 17.53 -8.48 4.91
CA VAL A 52 16.72 -7.32 4.55
C VAL A 52 17.21 -6.71 3.25
N ASP A 53 18.52 -6.59 3.05
CA ASP A 53 19.12 -6.02 1.83
C ASP A 53 19.14 -7.00 0.64
N GLY A 54 19.11 -8.31 0.88
CA GLY A 54 19.11 -9.34 -0.17
C GLY A 54 17.75 -9.60 -0.85
N GLY A 55 16.68 -8.93 -0.40
CA GLY A 55 15.28 -9.22 -0.77
C GLY A 55 14.75 -8.57 -2.05
N ASP A 56 15.48 -7.63 -2.66
CA ASP A 56 14.97 -6.79 -3.76
C ASP A 56 14.84 -7.49 -5.15
N GLY A 57 15.08 -8.80 -5.23
CA GLY A 57 15.14 -9.53 -6.51
C GLY A 57 14.05 -10.57 -6.77
N ALA A 58 13.18 -10.87 -5.80
CA ALA A 58 12.17 -11.90 -5.98
C ALA A 58 10.81 -11.38 -5.53
N THR A 59 9.92 -11.16 -6.50
CA THR A 59 8.46 -11.10 -6.34
C THR A 59 7.98 -12.17 -5.37
N SER A 60 7.88 -11.82 -4.09
CA SER A 60 7.13 -12.59 -3.11
C SER A 60 5.82 -11.86 -2.88
N THR A 61 4.78 -12.44 -3.47
CA THR A 61 3.38 -12.25 -3.11
C THR A 61 3.09 -12.84 -1.73
N ALA A 62 3.92 -12.50 -0.74
CA ALA A 62 3.83 -12.95 0.63
C ALA A 62 3.19 -11.83 1.44
N THR A 63 1.99 -12.12 1.93
CA THR A 63 1.21 -11.28 2.84
C THR A 63 2.06 -10.76 4.01
N ASP A 64 1.70 -9.58 4.53
CA ASP A 64 2.35 -8.81 5.62
C ASP A 64 2.69 -9.61 6.91
N ALA A 65 2.37 -10.91 7.00
CA ALA A 65 2.66 -11.84 8.09
C ALA A 65 3.99 -12.62 7.97
N GLU A 66 4.67 -12.62 6.82
CA GLU A 66 5.75 -13.58 6.53
C GLU A 66 7.19 -13.04 6.55
N ASN A 67 7.43 -11.82 7.02
CA ASN A 67 8.80 -11.34 7.26
C ASN A 67 9.15 -11.22 8.76
N PRO A 68 9.28 -12.34 9.49
CA PRO A 68 9.66 -12.34 10.91
C PRO A 68 11.05 -11.73 11.17
N HIS A 69 11.85 -11.53 10.12
CA HIS A 69 13.19 -10.97 10.20
C HIS A 69 13.19 -9.45 10.45
N HIS A 70 12.29 -8.66 9.84
CA HIS A 70 12.22 -7.22 10.12
C HIS A 70 11.75 -6.95 11.55
N THR A 71 10.75 -7.69 12.03
CA THR A 71 10.30 -7.59 13.43
C THR A 71 11.41 -7.96 14.40
N ARG A 72 12.15 -9.04 14.13
CA ARG A 72 13.23 -9.50 15.01
C ARG A 72 14.41 -8.53 15.03
N LEU A 73 14.80 -7.99 13.87
CA LEU A 73 15.84 -6.96 13.78
C LEU A 73 15.44 -5.69 14.54
N ALA A 74 14.20 -5.23 14.35
CA ALA A 74 13.69 -4.06 15.06
C ALA A 74 13.66 -4.26 16.58
N LEU A 75 13.35 -5.47 17.07
CA LEU A 75 13.40 -5.81 18.49
C LEU A 75 14.83 -5.76 19.05
N GLU A 76 15.83 -6.16 18.25
CA GLU A 76 17.22 -6.16 18.68
C GLU A 76 17.81 -4.75 18.74
N TYR A 77 17.53 -3.89 17.75
CA TYR A 77 17.88 -2.47 17.87
C TYR A 77 17.17 -1.81 19.05
N LEU A 78 15.90 -2.15 19.29
CA LEU A 78 15.16 -1.61 20.43
C LEU A 78 15.80 -2.01 21.76
N ASP A 79 16.17 -3.29 21.93
CA ASP A 79 16.82 -3.76 23.15
C ASP A 79 18.19 -3.08 23.38
N GLU A 80 18.91 -2.74 22.32
CA GLU A 80 20.17 -2.00 22.41
C GLU A 80 19.97 -0.52 22.79
N VAL A 81 18.98 0.14 22.19
CA VAL A 81 18.57 1.50 22.56
C VAL A 81 18.09 1.55 24.01
N LEU A 82 17.34 0.54 24.47
CA LEU A 82 16.91 0.44 25.86
C LEU A 82 18.10 0.31 26.82
N LYS A 83 19.12 -0.50 26.48
CA LYS A 83 20.35 -0.60 27.27
C LYS A 83 21.13 0.72 27.30
N ALA A 84 21.21 1.43 26.17
CA ALA A 84 21.87 2.73 26.07
C ALA A 84 21.16 3.83 26.90
N VAL A 85 19.82 3.83 26.89
CA VAL A 85 19.01 4.74 27.71
C VAL A 85 19.19 4.45 29.21
N GLN A 86 19.28 3.17 29.60
CA GLN A 86 19.56 2.78 30.99
C GLN A 86 20.97 3.16 31.45
N SER A 87 21.95 3.21 30.55
CA SER A 87 23.32 3.63 30.85
C SER A 87 23.54 5.15 30.79
N GLY A 88 22.48 5.94 30.55
CA GLY A 88 22.53 7.41 30.58
C GLY A 88 23.20 8.05 29.36
N LEU A 89 23.41 7.30 28.29
CA LEU A 89 23.89 7.82 27.00
C LEU A 89 22.68 8.28 26.18
N ASP A 90 22.74 9.51 25.64
CA ASP A 90 21.77 9.94 24.64
C ASP A 90 21.84 8.97 23.45
N PRO A 91 20.72 8.33 23.06
CA PRO A 91 20.70 7.42 21.93
C PRO A 91 20.98 8.22 20.65
N SER A 92 22.25 8.28 20.27
CA SER A 92 22.70 8.99 19.10
C SER A 92 22.21 8.27 17.84
N LYS A 93 21.19 8.86 17.21
CA LYS A 93 20.84 8.69 15.77
C LYS A 93 20.91 7.27 15.23
N SER A 94 20.47 6.26 15.97
CA SER A 94 19.95 5.05 15.33
C SER A 94 18.62 5.46 14.74
N HIS A 95 18.63 6.08 13.56
CA HIS A 95 17.42 6.38 12.81
C HIS A 95 16.70 5.05 12.56
N PRO A 96 15.62 4.71 13.29
CA PRO A 96 14.89 3.48 13.02
C PRO A 96 14.08 3.61 11.72
N GLY A 97 14.18 4.79 11.07
CA GLY A 97 13.51 5.19 9.86
C GLY A 97 14.40 5.28 8.62
N LYS A 98 15.56 4.60 8.57
CA LYS A 98 16.08 4.23 7.23
C LYS A 98 15.11 3.20 6.66
N GLU A 99 14.26 3.65 5.73
CA GLU A 99 13.42 2.77 4.90
C GLU A 99 14.31 1.68 4.30
N PRO A 100 13.99 0.40 4.56
CA PRO A 100 13.22 -0.34 3.56
C PRO A 100 12.18 -1.29 4.18
N SER A 101 11.12 -1.55 3.40
CA SER A 101 10.08 -2.57 3.61
C SER A 101 9.14 -2.41 4.82
N SER A 102 7.86 -2.29 4.49
CA SER A 102 6.71 -2.06 5.36
C SER A 102 6.22 -3.33 6.11
N ALA A 103 7.12 -4.17 6.60
CA ALA A 103 6.76 -5.53 7.04
C ALA A 103 7.31 -5.91 8.43
N TYR A 104 7.23 -5.02 9.42
CA TYR A 104 7.47 -5.38 10.82
C TYR A 104 6.17 -5.38 11.62
N ASP A 105 6.04 -6.32 12.56
CA ASP A 105 4.92 -6.40 13.49
C ASP A 105 5.05 -5.29 14.55
N ALA A 106 4.30 -4.22 14.33
CA ALA A 106 4.24 -3.07 15.24
C ALA A 106 3.67 -3.43 16.62
N GLY A 107 2.91 -4.52 16.75
CA GLY A 107 2.32 -4.96 18.02
C GLY A 107 3.38 -5.41 19.03
N ALA A 108 4.32 -6.26 18.58
CA ALA A 108 5.41 -6.76 19.41
C ALA A 108 6.35 -5.65 19.88
N LEU A 109 6.66 -4.68 19.01
CA LEU A 109 7.51 -3.53 19.36
C LEU A 109 6.82 -2.60 20.36
N MET A 110 5.52 -2.34 20.18
CA MET A 110 4.76 -1.44 21.05
C MET A 110 4.73 -1.91 22.50
N ALA A 111 4.60 -3.22 22.75
CA ALA A 111 4.56 -3.76 24.11
C ALA A 111 5.84 -3.44 24.91
N LYS A 112 7.00 -3.45 24.25
CA LYS A 112 8.28 -3.08 24.86
C LYS A 112 8.45 -1.57 24.99
N VAL A 113 8.08 -0.79 23.97
CA VAL A 113 8.27 0.68 23.97
C VAL A 113 7.36 1.40 24.96
N LYS A 114 6.13 0.91 25.20
CA LYS A 114 5.20 1.50 26.18
C LYS A 114 5.79 1.63 27.59
N SER A 115 6.70 0.73 27.96
CA SER A 115 7.35 0.71 29.27
C SER A 115 8.44 1.77 29.41
N THR A 116 8.81 2.49 28.34
CA THR A 116 9.94 3.42 28.33
C THR A 116 9.52 4.82 27.88
N PRO A 117 9.40 5.79 28.81
CA PRO A 117 8.93 7.14 28.49
C PRO A 117 9.91 7.95 27.61
N ALA A 118 11.20 7.59 27.61
CA ALA A 118 12.23 8.25 26.80
C ALA A 118 12.06 8.04 25.28
N LEU A 119 11.35 6.99 24.85
CA LEU A 119 11.18 6.61 23.43
C LEU A 119 9.84 7.08 22.85
N ARG A 120 9.33 8.22 23.31
CA ARG A 120 7.98 8.69 22.96
C ARG A 120 7.82 8.96 21.46
N GLU A 121 8.82 9.56 20.81
CA GLU A 121 8.75 9.87 19.38
C GLU A 121 8.73 8.59 18.53
N GLU A 122 9.58 7.63 18.87
CA GLU A 122 9.63 6.33 18.19
C GLU A 122 8.35 5.52 18.41
N LEU A 123 7.75 5.59 19.60
CA LEU A 123 6.43 5.00 19.87
C LEU A 123 5.36 5.56 18.93
N LEU A 124 5.35 6.87 18.69
CA LEU A 124 4.39 7.50 17.78
C LEU A 124 4.60 7.02 16.35
N VAL A 125 5.85 6.94 15.89
CA VAL A 125 6.16 6.44 14.54
C VAL A 125 5.70 5.00 14.36
N ILE A 126 6.00 4.12 15.33
CA ILE A 126 5.60 2.71 15.31
C ILE A 126 4.07 2.58 15.32
N CYS A 127 3.38 3.31 16.20
CA CYS A 127 1.92 3.28 16.27
C CYS A 127 1.28 3.80 14.98
N GLY A 128 1.86 4.84 14.36
CA GLY A 128 1.42 5.39 13.08
C GLY A 128 1.52 4.39 11.94
N ARG A 129 2.61 3.61 11.88
CA ARG A 129 2.78 2.57 10.85
C ARG A 129 1.97 1.30 11.15
N GLY A 130 1.79 0.96 12.42
CA GLY A 130 1.06 -0.23 12.88
C GLY A 130 -0.47 -0.08 12.92
N GLY A 131 -1.02 1.11 12.65
CA GLY A 131 -2.46 1.37 12.74
C GLY A 131 -3.00 1.44 14.18
N PHE A 132 -2.12 1.43 15.19
CA PHE A 132 -2.47 1.49 16.61
C PHE A 132 -2.66 2.93 17.08
N HIS A 133 -3.63 3.61 16.48
CA HIS A 133 -3.85 5.05 16.69
C HIS A 133 -4.36 5.37 18.10
N GLU A 134 -5.18 4.50 18.71
CA GLU A 134 -5.73 4.76 20.04
C GLU A 134 -4.64 4.90 21.11
N GLN A 135 -3.62 4.04 21.09
CA GLN A 135 -2.53 4.05 22.06
C GLN A 135 -1.62 5.28 21.87
N ALA A 136 -1.32 5.66 20.63
CA ALA A 136 -0.57 6.88 20.33
C ALA A 136 -1.30 8.13 20.82
N LEU A 137 -2.61 8.20 20.57
CA LEU A 137 -3.43 9.34 20.96
C LEU A 137 -3.56 9.44 22.48
N LEU A 138 -3.76 8.32 23.18
CA LEU A 138 -3.77 8.30 24.65
C LEU A 138 -2.43 8.80 25.24
N ALA A 139 -1.30 8.39 24.65
CA ALA A 139 0.02 8.86 25.07
C ALA A 139 0.23 10.38 24.83
N LEU A 140 -0.37 10.94 23.78
CA LEU A 140 -0.34 12.37 23.48
C LEU A 140 -1.31 13.19 24.34
N LEU A 141 -2.49 12.64 24.63
CA LEU A 141 -3.48 13.26 25.51
C LEU A 141 -3.01 13.26 26.97
N ALA A 142 -2.29 12.22 27.41
CA ALA A 142 -1.65 12.18 28.73
C ALA A 142 -0.65 13.34 28.94
N SER A 143 0.05 13.77 27.88
CA SER A 143 0.93 14.94 27.92
C SER A 143 0.23 16.27 27.62
N LYS A 144 -1.11 16.27 27.51
CA LYS A 144 -1.97 17.42 27.17
C LYS A 144 -1.56 18.14 25.87
N ASN A 145 -0.85 17.46 24.97
CA ASN A 145 -0.38 18.06 23.72
C ASN A 145 -1.33 17.71 22.56
N VAL A 146 -2.44 18.44 22.48
CA VAL A 146 -3.50 18.21 21.49
C VAL A 146 -3.06 18.58 20.07
N LEU A 147 -2.19 19.58 19.94
CA LEU A 147 -1.62 19.99 18.64
C LEU A 147 -0.75 18.89 18.04
N ALA A 148 0.07 18.22 18.87
CA ALA A 148 0.86 17.08 18.41
C ALA A 148 -0.03 15.88 18.01
N ALA A 149 -1.17 15.69 18.68
CA ALA A 149 -2.16 14.68 18.30
C ALA A 149 -2.79 14.98 16.94
N GLU A 150 -3.16 16.24 16.67
CA GLU A 150 -3.66 16.65 15.35
C GLU A 150 -2.61 16.42 14.26
N ALA A 151 -1.36 16.85 14.48
CA ALA A 151 -0.28 16.65 13.52
C ALA A 151 -0.01 15.16 13.23
N TYR A 152 -0.09 14.31 14.27
CA TYR A 152 0.00 12.86 14.13
C TYR A 152 -1.15 12.30 13.27
N CYS A 153 -2.40 12.70 13.54
CA CYS A 153 -3.56 12.27 12.76
C CYS A 153 -3.42 12.69 11.29
N VAL A 154 -2.95 13.90 11.00
CA VAL A 154 -2.75 14.35 9.61
C VAL A 154 -1.66 13.52 8.91
N LYS A 155 -0.60 13.13 9.62
CA LYS A 155 0.53 12.38 9.04
C LYS A 155 0.24 10.88 8.84
N TYR A 156 -0.45 10.24 9.78
CA TYR A 156 -0.62 8.77 9.79
C TYR A 156 -2.06 8.30 9.68
N GLY A 157 -3.02 9.22 9.67
CA GLY A 157 -4.43 8.86 9.80
C GLY A 157 -5.15 8.45 8.51
N ILE A 158 -4.53 8.69 7.35
CA ILE A 158 -5.02 8.17 6.06
C ILE A 158 -4.30 6.86 5.77
N PRO A 159 -5.01 5.74 5.62
CA PRO A 159 -4.39 4.45 5.33
C PRO A 159 -3.68 4.47 3.97
N ARG A 160 -2.39 4.10 3.97
CA ARG A 160 -1.52 4.17 2.77
C ARG A 160 -1.90 3.14 1.69
N LYS A 161 -2.58 2.04 2.06
CA LYS A 161 -3.04 0.99 1.15
C LYS A 161 -4.56 1.11 0.96
N GLY A 162 -4.99 1.80 -0.12
CA GLY A 162 -6.33 1.69 -0.72
C GLY A 162 -7.57 1.81 0.19
N GLY A 163 -7.43 2.37 1.39
CA GLY A 163 -8.49 2.44 2.38
C GLY A 163 -9.41 3.65 2.17
N SER A 164 -10.42 3.76 3.03
CA SER A 164 -11.34 4.89 3.07
C SER A 164 -10.60 6.23 3.02
N ASN A 165 -11.11 7.19 2.24
CA ASN A 165 -10.58 8.57 2.18
C ASN A 165 -10.70 9.30 3.54
N TYR A 166 -11.39 8.71 4.51
CA TYR A 166 -11.58 9.30 5.83
C TYR A 166 -10.44 8.93 6.78
N ASN A 167 -10.07 9.91 7.59
CA ASN A 167 -9.02 9.80 8.59
C ASN A 167 -9.54 9.11 9.86
N GLY A 168 -9.26 7.81 9.99
CA GLY A 168 -9.70 7.01 11.13
C GLY A 168 -9.05 7.44 12.45
N ALA A 169 -7.80 7.90 12.42
CA ALA A 169 -7.11 8.40 13.61
C ALA A 169 -7.76 9.69 14.15
N LEU A 170 -8.18 10.57 13.25
CA LEU A 170 -8.83 11.83 13.62
C LEU A 170 -10.21 11.59 14.23
N LEU A 171 -10.98 10.65 13.69
CA LEU A 171 -12.25 10.22 14.30
C LEU A 171 -12.03 9.71 15.73
N LYS A 172 -10.98 8.91 15.94
CA LYS A 172 -10.64 8.39 17.27
C LYS A 172 -10.19 9.50 18.23
N LEU A 173 -9.46 10.49 17.74
CA LEU A 173 -9.08 11.66 18.54
C LEU A 173 -10.32 12.43 19.01
N VAL A 174 -11.30 12.66 18.11
CA VAL A 174 -12.57 13.31 18.48
C VAL A 174 -13.34 12.51 19.53
N GLU A 175 -13.43 11.19 19.37
CA GLU A 175 -14.04 10.30 20.37
C GLU A 175 -13.37 10.42 21.75
N LEU A 176 -12.03 10.40 21.79
CA LEU A 176 -11.27 10.51 23.03
C LEU A 176 -11.44 11.89 23.69
N LEU A 177 -11.48 12.97 22.89
CA LEU A 177 -11.69 14.32 23.40
C LEU A 177 -13.10 14.49 24.00
N PHE A 178 -14.14 13.92 23.40
CA PHE A 178 -15.49 13.97 23.96
C PHE A 178 -15.67 13.11 25.21
N LYS A 179 -14.86 12.05 25.38
CA LYS A 179 -14.85 11.23 26.60
C LYS A 179 -14.16 11.93 27.78
N HIS A 180 -13.24 12.85 27.51
CA HIS A 180 -12.63 13.67 28.55
C HIS A 180 -13.67 14.65 29.11
N LYS A 181 -13.82 14.69 30.45
CA LYS A 181 -14.77 15.59 31.15
C LYS A 181 -14.32 17.06 31.19
N ASP A 182 -13.24 17.39 30.50
CA ASP A 182 -12.66 18.73 30.47
C ASP A 182 -13.37 19.60 29.42
N GLY A 183 -13.93 20.74 29.85
CA GLY A 183 -14.65 21.66 28.96
C GLY A 183 -13.80 22.19 27.80
N ASP A 184 -12.53 22.54 28.06
CA ASP A 184 -11.61 23.06 27.05
C ASP A 184 -11.31 22.05 25.94
N MET A 185 -11.25 20.76 26.28
CA MET A 185 -10.99 19.66 25.34
C MET A 185 -12.20 19.43 24.44
N ALA A 186 -13.41 19.59 24.98
CA ALA A 186 -14.63 19.55 24.20
C ALA A 186 -14.67 20.72 23.20
N GLU A 187 -14.29 21.94 23.60
CA GLU A 187 -14.24 23.08 22.67
C GLU A 187 -13.23 22.87 21.54
N TYR A 188 -12.05 22.34 21.87
CA TYR A 188 -11.06 21.96 20.86
C TYR A 188 -11.59 20.90 19.90
N ALA A 189 -12.35 19.91 20.39
CA ALA A 189 -12.96 18.89 19.54
C ALA A 189 -13.89 19.51 18.47
N HIS A 190 -14.71 20.52 18.85
CA HIS A 190 -15.57 21.23 17.90
C HIS A 190 -14.76 21.99 16.85
N LEU A 191 -13.69 22.65 17.25
CA LEU A 191 -12.81 23.36 16.33
C LEU A 191 -12.09 22.40 15.36
N LEU A 192 -11.66 21.26 15.86
CA LEU A 192 -11.00 20.22 15.07
C LEU A 192 -11.97 19.58 14.07
N MET A 193 -13.22 19.33 14.47
CA MET A 193 -14.28 18.88 13.56
C MET A 193 -14.50 19.90 12.44
N ALA A 194 -14.64 21.18 12.76
CA ALA A 194 -14.83 22.24 11.77
C ALA A 194 -13.62 22.34 10.81
N ARG A 195 -12.38 22.28 11.31
CA ARG A 195 -11.18 22.40 10.47
C ARG A 195 -11.00 21.24 9.50
N HIS A 196 -11.29 20.01 9.95
CA HIS A 196 -11.03 18.79 9.20
C HIS A 196 -12.31 18.10 8.71
N ALA A 197 -13.38 18.88 8.49
CA ALA A 197 -14.70 18.37 8.14
C ALA A 197 -14.69 17.44 6.90
N LYS A 198 -13.81 17.72 5.93
CA LYS A 198 -13.66 16.95 4.69
C LYS A 198 -12.95 15.61 4.88
N ALA A 199 -12.04 15.54 5.85
CA ALA A 199 -11.27 14.33 6.14
C ALA A 199 -11.99 13.38 7.10
N LEU A 200 -13.11 13.82 7.70
CA LEU A 200 -13.87 13.04 8.67
C LEU A 200 -15.07 12.36 8.01
N ASN A 201 -15.40 11.16 8.50
CA ASN A 201 -16.67 10.52 8.15
C ASN A 201 -17.80 11.24 8.90
N GLY A 202 -18.60 12.00 8.17
CA GLY A 202 -19.68 12.81 8.72
C GLY A 202 -20.67 12.05 9.60
N THR A 203 -21.12 10.86 9.18
CA THR A 203 -22.11 10.09 9.95
C THR A 203 -21.53 9.54 11.25
N ALA A 204 -20.28 9.07 11.20
CA ALA A 204 -19.59 8.58 12.38
C ALA A 204 -19.35 9.70 13.40
N VAL A 205 -18.95 10.89 12.95
CA VAL A 205 -18.77 12.06 13.83
C VAL A 205 -20.09 12.48 14.47
N LEU A 206 -21.18 12.57 13.70
CA LEU A 206 -22.49 12.97 14.24
C LEU A 206 -23.00 12.02 15.33
N ASN A 207 -22.67 10.72 15.24
CA ASN A 207 -23.02 9.74 16.27
C ASN A 207 -22.17 9.85 17.55
N LEU A 208 -21.00 10.51 17.48
CA LEU A 208 -20.09 10.70 18.63
C LEU A 208 -20.40 11.97 19.42
N ILE A 209 -21.10 12.94 18.82
CA ILE A 209 -21.40 14.22 19.45
C ILE A 209 -22.40 14.01 20.62
N PRO A 210 -22.09 14.48 21.83
CA PRO A 210 -23.01 14.40 22.96
C PRO A 210 -24.32 15.17 22.69
N ALA A 211 -25.47 14.61 23.07
CA ALA A 211 -26.77 15.27 22.88
C ALA A 211 -26.91 16.62 23.62
N SER A 212 -26.02 16.91 24.57
CA SER A 212 -25.97 18.18 25.31
C SER A 212 -25.29 19.32 24.54
N THR A 213 -24.64 19.05 23.39
CA THR A 213 -23.93 20.10 22.65
C THR A 213 -24.89 21.05 21.94
N PRO A 214 -24.71 22.38 22.04
CA PRO A 214 -25.50 23.34 21.29
C PRO A 214 -25.30 23.19 19.78
N LEU A 215 -26.39 23.25 19.01
CA LEU A 215 -26.34 23.14 17.55
C LEU A 215 -25.40 24.16 16.89
N VAL A 216 -25.29 25.35 17.46
CA VAL A 216 -24.40 26.43 16.98
C VAL A 216 -22.94 25.96 16.87
N LYS A 217 -22.46 25.13 17.81
CA LYS A 217 -21.07 24.60 17.78
C LYS A 217 -20.83 23.57 16.68
N VAL A 218 -21.91 22.98 16.14
CA VAL A 218 -21.86 21.95 15.09
C VAL A 218 -22.15 22.54 13.72
N MET A 219 -22.71 23.75 13.65
CA MET A 219 -23.04 24.42 12.39
C MET A 219 -21.82 24.66 11.50
N ASP A 220 -20.68 25.06 12.07
CA ASP A 220 -19.44 25.29 11.31
C ASP A 220 -18.86 24.01 10.71
N PHE A 221 -19.13 22.87 11.34
CA PHE A 221 -18.81 21.56 10.79
C PHE A 221 -19.78 21.18 9.67
N LEU A 222 -21.09 21.31 9.89
CA LEU A 222 -22.12 20.97 8.90
C LEU A 222 -22.03 21.83 7.64
N SER A 223 -21.72 23.12 7.79
CA SER A 223 -21.56 24.06 6.67
C SER A 223 -20.43 23.67 5.71
N GLN A 224 -19.44 22.92 6.18
CA GLN A 224 -18.36 22.37 5.36
C GLN A 224 -18.63 20.94 4.91
N LEU A 225 -19.18 20.10 5.80
CA LEU A 225 -19.44 18.69 5.53
C LEU A 225 -20.51 18.50 4.44
N LEU A 226 -21.65 19.19 4.55
CA LEU A 226 -22.80 18.95 3.64
C LEU A 226 -22.47 19.33 2.19
N PRO A 227 -21.89 20.51 1.87
CA PRO A 227 -21.51 20.82 0.51
C PRO A 227 -20.44 19.88 -0.04
N HIS A 228 -19.48 19.48 0.81
CA HIS A 228 -18.43 18.55 0.41
C HIS A 228 -19.00 17.17 0.08
N SER A 229 -19.86 16.61 0.93
CA SER A 229 -20.52 15.32 0.69
C SER A 229 -21.37 15.34 -0.59
N ALA A 230 -22.16 16.41 -0.79
CA ALA A 230 -22.93 16.57 -2.01
C ALA A 230 -22.05 16.67 -3.27
N HIS A 231 -20.89 17.33 -3.16
CA HIS A 231 -19.92 17.42 -4.24
C HIS A 231 -19.29 16.05 -4.54
N GLU A 232 -18.82 15.31 -3.53
CA GLU A 232 -18.27 13.96 -3.71
C GLU A 232 -19.27 13.00 -4.38
N VAL A 233 -20.55 13.04 -3.98
CA VAL A 233 -21.59 12.21 -4.61
C VAL A 233 -21.76 12.58 -6.08
N ARG A 234 -21.79 13.88 -6.40
CA ARG A 234 -21.89 14.35 -7.79
C ARG A 234 -20.67 13.93 -8.61
N GLU A 235 -19.45 14.14 -8.11
CA GLU A 235 -18.22 13.75 -8.80
C GLU A 235 -18.15 12.24 -9.05
N LYS A 236 -18.41 11.42 -8.02
CA LYS A 236 -18.43 9.95 -8.17
C LYS A 236 -19.51 9.49 -9.15
N THR A 237 -20.67 10.14 -9.15
CA THR A 237 -21.75 9.85 -10.12
C THR A 237 -21.34 10.23 -11.54
N LEU A 238 -20.71 11.38 -11.73
CA LEU A 238 -20.20 11.82 -13.03
C LEU A 238 -19.10 10.87 -13.54
N ALA A 239 -18.11 10.55 -12.71
CA ALA A 239 -17.04 9.62 -13.06
C ALA A 239 -17.60 8.25 -13.45
N ARG A 240 -18.56 7.70 -12.67
CA ARG A 240 -19.23 6.45 -12.99
C ARG A 240 -19.96 6.51 -14.33
N ASN A 241 -20.72 7.59 -14.56
CA ASN A 241 -21.50 7.73 -15.78
C ASN A 241 -20.60 7.89 -17.01
N LEU A 242 -19.50 8.64 -16.91
CA LEU A 242 -18.50 8.76 -17.98
C LEU A 242 -17.85 7.41 -18.29
N SER A 243 -17.45 6.65 -17.27
CA SER A 243 -16.93 5.29 -17.46
C SER A 243 -17.95 4.35 -18.11
N ASN A 244 -19.23 4.47 -17.74
CA ASN A 244 -20.30 3.69 -18.35
C ASN A 244 -20.52 4.05 -19.83
N ILE A 245 -20.51 5.34 -20.16
CA ILE A 245 -20.62 5.81 -21.56
C ILE A 245 -19.44 5.30 -22.38
N TYR A 246 -18.21 5.42 -21.86
CA TYR A 246 -17.02 4.92 -22.54
C TYR A 246 -17.09 3.41 -22.76
N ASN A 247 -17.47 2.64 -21.73
CA ASN A 247 -17.64 1.19 -21.85
C ASN A 247 -18.71 0.84 -22.92
N LEU A 248 -19.83 1.58 -22.94
CA LEU A 248 -20.87 1.37 -23.95
C LEU A 248 -20.37 1.69 -25.37
N GLN A 249 -19.62 2.78 -25.56
CA GLN A 249 -19.02 3.13 -26.86
C GLN A 249 -18.10 2.02 -27.36
N VAL A 250 -17.21 1.52 -26.50
CA VAL A 250 -16.30 0.41 -26.82
C VAL A 250 -17.09 -0.87 -27.16
N GLN A 251 -18.20 -1.13 -26.46
CA GLN A 251 -19.07 -2.27 -26.77
C GLN A 251 -19.79 -2.12 -28.10
N CYS A 252 -20.29 -0.93 -28.43
CA CYS A 252 -20.90 -0.63 -29.73
C CYS A 252 -19.87 -0.82 -30.85
N GLU A 253 -18.69 -0.21 -30.74
CA GLU A 253 -17.61 -0.36 -31.72
C GLU A 253 -17.21 -1.82 -31.90
N ARG A 254 -17.17 -2.58 -30.80
CA ARG A 254 -16.93 -4.04 -30.86
C ARG A 254 -18.03 -4.77 -31.61
N VAL A 255 -19.31 -4.45 -31.37
CA VAL A 255 -20.45 -5.05 -32.09
C VAL A 255 -20.40 -4.69 -33.57
N ASP A 256 -20.10 -3.42 -33.89
CA ASP A 256 -19.95 -2.97 -35.28
C ASP A 256 -18.87 -3.80 -35.99
N LYS A 257 -17.71 -3.99 -35.35
CA LYS A 257 -16.64 -4.86 -35.86
C LYS A 257 -17.02 -6.34 -35.97
N TYR A 258 -17.84 -6.88 -35.08
CA TYR A 258 -18.35 -8.26 -35.22
C TYR A 258 -19.45 -8.40 -36.29
N SER A 259 -20.16 -7.31 -36.60
CA SER A 259 -21.20 -7.28 -37.62
C SER A 259 -20.64 -7.09 -39.04
N GLU A 260 -19.41 -6.59 -39.17
CA GLU A 260 -18.67 -6.56 -40.44
C GLU A 260 -18.53 -7.99 -40.97
N SER A 261 -19.20 -8.27 -42.10
CA SER A 261 -19.15 -9.56 -42.78
C SER A 261 -19.18 -9.35 -44.28
N VAL A 262 -18.68 -10.33 -45.01
CA VAL A 262 -18.63 -10.30 -46.48
C VAL A 262 -19.45 -11.47 -47.00
N GLU A 263 -20.51 -11.18 -47.76
CA GLU A 263 -21.32 -12.18 -48.43
C GLU A 263 -20.64 -12.63 -49.74
N ILE A 264 -20.58 -13.95 -49.96
CA ILE A 264 -19.92 -14.55 -51.12
C ILE A 264 -20.97 -15.20 -52.02
N ASP A 265 -21.24 -14.55 -53.14
CA ASP A 265 -22.12 -15.03 -54.20
C ASP A 265 -21.36 -15.75 -55.33
N THR A 266 -22.08 -16.49 -56.18
CA THR A 266 -21.53 -17.14 -57.40
C THR A 266 -20.89 -16.19 -58.41
N LYS A 267 -21.10 -14.87 -58.25
CA LYS A 267 -20.51 -13.81 -59.08
C LYS A 267 -19.29 -13.15 -58.45
N THR A 268 -18.93 -13.45 -57.20
CA THR A 268 -17.79 -12.80 -56.55
C THR A 268 -16.47 -13.22 -57.18
N THR A 269 -15.65 -12.23 -57.52
CA THR A 269 -14.35 -12.41 -58.15
C THR A 269 -13.23 -12.00 -57.23
N CYS A 270 -12.10 -12.70 -57.31
CA CYS A 270 -10.87 -12.35 -56.61
C CYS A 270 -10.36 -10.98 -57.08
N GLY A 271 -10.03 -10.08 -56.15
CA GLY A 271 -9.57 -8.73 -56.49
C GLY A 271 -8.19 -8.68 -57.18
N VAL A 272 -7.39 -9.75 -57.11
CA VAL A 272 -6.06 -9.84 -57.77
C VAL A 272 -6.18 -10.43 -59.18
N CYS A 273 -6.70 -11.65 -59.31
CA CYS A 273 -6.72 -12.37 -60.60
C CYS A 273 -8.02 -12.18 -61.40
N ARG A 274 -9.03 -11.52 -60.80
CA ARG A 274 -10.37 -11.27 -61.36
C ARG A 274 -11.15 -12.53 -61.78
N LYS A 275 -10.71 -13.72 -61.36
CA LYS A 275 -11.43 -14.99 -61.56
C LYS A 275 -12.47 -15.21 -60.45
N ARG A 276 -13.52 -15.97 -60.73
CA ARG A 276 -14.58 -16.32 -59.76
C ARG A 276 -14.03 -17.17 -58.61
N ILE A 277 -14.59 -16.98 -57.42
CA ILE A 277 -14.17 -17.66 -56.19
C ILE A 277 -14.87 -19.01 -56.02
N ASP A 278 -16.18 -19.05 -56.26
CA ASP A 278 -17.02 -20.26 -56.28
C ASP A 278 -16.64 -21.27 -55.17
N THR A 279 -16.06 -22.43 -55.50
CA THR A 279 -15.68 -23.50 -54.54
C THR A 279 -14.20 -23.51 -54.12
N ASN A 280 -13.39 -22.53 -54.56
CA ASN A 280 -11.97 -22.49 -54.22
C ASN A 280 -11.73 -21.85 -52.84
N ILE A 281 -10.66 -22.27 -52.15
CA ILE A 281 -10.24 -21.70 -50.87
C ILE A 281 -9.93 -20.21 -51.05
N PHE A 282 -10.54 -19.37 -50.22
CA PHE A 282 -10.44 -17.92 -50.26
C PHE A 282 -9.95 -17.35 -48.92
N ALA A 283 -9.48 -16.12 -48.95
CA ALA A 283 -9.13 -15.32 -47.78
C ALA A 283 -9.84 -13.96 -47.86
N VAL A 284 -10.28 -13.46 -46.71
CA VAL A 284 -10.92 -12.14 -46.56
C VAL A 284 -10.02 -11.28 -45.69
N TYR A 285 -9.63 -10.10 -46.19
CA TYR A 285 -8.81 -9.15 -45.45
C TYR A 285 -9.67 -8.23 -44.58
N PRO A 286 -9.10 -7.61 -43.52
CA PRO A 286 -9.84 -6.69 -42.62
C PRO A 286 -10.51 -5.49 -43.30
N ASN A 287 -10.10 -5.14 -44.52
CA ASN A 287 -10.74 -4.10 -45.34
C ASN A 287 -11.90 -4.62 -46.23
N GLY A 288 -12.29 -5.89 -46.10
CA GLY A 288 -13.37 -6.52 -46.86
C GLY A 288 -12.96 -7.06 -48.24
N SER A 289 -11.69 -6.95 -48.60
CA SER A 289 -11.16 -7.52 -49.85
C SER A 289 -11.16 -9.05 -49.83
N VAL A 290 -11.72 -9.66 -50.88
CA VAL A 290 -11.74 -11.11 -51.07
C VAL A 290 -10.75 -11.54 -52.16
N VAL A 291 -9.88 -12.49 -51.82
CA VAL A 291 -8.91 -13.06 -52.75
C VAL A 291 -8.88 -14.58 -52.67
N HIS A 292 -8.44 -15.25 -53.73
CA HIS A 292 -8.06 -16.66 -53.63
C HIS A 292 -6.87 -16.80 -52.69
N PHE A 293 -6.83 -17.90 -51.91
CA PHE A 293 -5.72 -18.17 -51.00
C PHE A 293 -4.35 -18.17 -51.71
N ALA A 294 -4.29 -18.70 -52.94
CA ALA A 294 -3.07 -18.72 -53.75
C ALA A 294 -2.69 -17.34 -54.36
N CYS A 295 -3.62 -16.38 -54.38
CA CYS A 295 -3.37 -15.01 -54.84
C CYS A 295 -2.97 -14.07 -53.69
N GLY A 296 -3.08 -14.52 -52.43
CA GLY A 296 -2.59 -13.82 -51.24
C GLY A 296 -1.11 -14.14 -51.01
N PRO A 297 -0.18 -13.17 -51.07
CA PRO A 297 1.25 -13.44 -51.03
C PRO A 297 1.80 -13.81 -49.64
N ASN A 298 0.99 -13.81 -48.56
CA ASN A 298 1.50 -13.95 -47.20
C ASN A 298 0.67 -14.90 -46.33
N VAL A 299 1.33 -15.87 -45.71
CA VAL A 299 0.77 -16.78 -44.66
C VAL A 299 0.16 -16.00 -43.49
N ASN A 300 0.59 -14.75 -43.28
CA ASN A 300 0.23 -13.95 -42.11
C ASN A 300 -0.83 -12.85 -42.37
N MET A 301 -1.39 -12.73 -43.58
CA MET A 301 -2.47 -11.75 -43.92
C MET A 301 -2.23 -10.26 -43.53
N HIS A 302 -1.00 -9.87 -43.19
CA HIS A 302 -0.65 -8.51 -42.74
C HIS A 302 -0.65 -7.44 -43.84
N VAL A 303 -0.68 -7.80 -45.11
CA VAL A 303 -0.69 -6.80 -46.20
C VAL A 303 -1.74 -7.19 -47.22
N ASP A 304 -2.65 -6.27 -47.54
CA ASP A 304 -3.61 -6.47 -48.61
C ASP A 304 -2.89 -6.45 -49.98
N PRO A 305 -2.98 -7.52 -50.78
CA PRO A 305 -2.40 -7.57 -52.12
C PRO A 305 -3.06 -6.62 -53.14
N ILE A 306 -4.22 -6.03 -52.84
CA ILE A 306 -4.95 -5.13 -53.75
C ILE A 306 -4.67 -3.67 -53.41
N SER A 307 -4.83 -3.27 -52.15
CA SER A 307 -4.63 -1.88 -51.71
C SER A 307 -3.21 -1.59 -51.22
N GLY A 308 -2.43 -2.60 -50.84
CA GLY A 308 -1.11 -2.43 -50.22
C GLY A 308 -1.16 -1.97 -48.76
N GLU A 309 -2.34 -1.92 -48.14
CA GLU A 309 -2.52 -1.57 -46.74
C GLU A 309 -1.92 -2.64 -45.81
N ILE A 310 -1.23 -2.19 -44.77
CA ILE A 310 -0.60 -3.06 -43.77
C ILE A 310 -1.52 -3.13 -42.54
N PHE A 311 -2.00 -4.32 -42.21
CA PHE A 311 -2.75 -4.62 -41.00
C PHE A 311 -1.79 -5.13 -39.92
N GLY A 312 -1.70 -4.40 -38.81
CA GLY A 312 -0.86 -4.70 -37.64
C GLY A 312 -1.67 -5.20 -36.46
#